data_AF-A0A1V3PXM8-F1
#
_entry.id   AF-A0A1V3PXM8-F1
#
_cell.length_a   1.000
_cell.length_b   1.000
_cell.length_c   1.000
_cell.angle_alpha   90.00
_cell.angle_beta   90.00
_cell.angle_gamma   90.00
#
_symmetry.space_group_name_H-M   'P 1'
#
loop_
_entity.id
_entity.type
_entity.pdbx_description
1 polymer ?
#
loop_
_entity_poly.entity_id
_entity_poly.type
_entity_poly.pdbx_seq_one_letter_code
_entity_poly.pdbx_strand_id
1 'polypeptide(L)'
;MAMTAFAGTGADQIYQSGIESLAARSPLIVAGKITHYNRVVTSSSAGLEPIPLIWTVSAQIEQLHVIKGAATTTILTFTRVEHSSMVPSNPDIPYWQADYGDLVPGQTAVLFLQGSTGKPATVLPAGEDAGALVILLGDIVRLQEVPGAGQSAAWLDYLRTSRSDKAREAALRVLLQHKTPWNSLAPALESLLKDPITSVDLRGFIFGIVVFAITHEGLAAPQTDPVRFLCREFVAEQNPRSSLQQLLQLKLLLRYTGQSEERQERLPMEKLVIEALNQRAAMKPLPAELEEQYRQIRATYPAVH
;
A
#
# COMPACT_ATOMS: atom_id res chain seq x y z
N MET A 1 24.82 -3.74 0.91
CA MET A 1 24.38 -2.77 -0.13
C MET A 1 23.29 -1.94 0.51
N ALA A 2 23.53 -0.65 0.76
CA ALA A 2 22.58 0.21 1.46
C ALA A 2 21.38 0.50 0.54
N MET A 3 20.18 0.11 0.97
CA MET A 3 18.94 0.53 0.30
C MET A 3 18.78 2.03 0.54
N THR A 4 19.12 2.84 -0.45
CA THR A 4 18.60 4.19 -0.57
C THR A 4 17.12 4.09 -0.89
N ALA A 5 16.30 4.00 0.16
CA ALA A 5 14.86 4.17 0.07
C ALA A 5 14.59 5.65 -0.24
N PHE A 6 14.64 6.02 -1.52
CA PHE A 6 13.92 7.20 -1.96
C PHE A 6 12.44 6.88 -1.77
N ALA A 7 11.83 7.47 -0.75
CA ALA A 7 10.37 7.53 -0.69
C ALA A 7 9.93 8.31 -1.93
N GLY A 8 9.40 7.61 -2.94
CA GLY A 8 8.80 8.28 -4.09
C GLY A 8 7.70 9.22 -3.60
N THR A 9 7.71 10.46 -4.06
CA THR A 9 6.59 11.38 -3.90
C THR A 9 5.53 11.03 -4.94
N GLY A 10 4.37 10.51 -4.53
CA GLY A 10 3.32 10.16 -5.50
C GLY A 10 2.28 9.15 -5.00
N ALA A 11 1.23 8.96 -5.81
CA ALA A 11 0.16 8.00 -5.56
C ALA A 11 0.62 6.53 -5.59
N ASP A 12 1.82 6.26 -6.11
CA ASP A 12 2.43 4.93 -6.21
C ASP A 12 3.16 4.49 -4.94
N GLN A 13 3.36 5.39 -3.96
CA GLN A 13 4.04 5.09 -2.70
C GLN A 13 3.39 3.92 -1.94
N ILE A 14 2.07 3.75 -2.07
CA ILE A 14 1.30 2.64 -1.47
C ILE A 14 1.73 1.25 -1.99
N TYR A 15 2.34 1.19 -3.18
CA TYR A 15 2.86 -0.02 -3.80
C TYR A 15 4.33 -0.26 -3.48
N GLN A 16 5.07 0.79 -3.13
CA GLN A 16 6.50 0.72 -2.83
C GLN A 16 6.78 0.29 -1.39
N SER A 17 6.01 0.84 -0.44
CA SER A 17 6.25 0.63 0.98
C SER A 17 4.96 0.70 1.80
N GLY A 18 4.96 -0.03 2.90
CA GLY A 18 3.94 0.02 3.92
C GLY A 18 4.53 -0.25 5.31
N ILE A 19 3.67 -0.74 6.20
CA ILE A 19 4.05 -1.07 7.56
C ILE A 19 5.14 -2.15 7.64
N GLU A 20 5.18 -3.07 6.67
CA GLU A 20 6.21 -4.11 6.60
C GLU A 20 7.60 -3.54 6.34
N SER A 21 7.69 -2.51 5.52
CA SER A 21 8.93 -1.77 5.25
C SER A 21 9.40 -0.98 6.48
N LEU A 22 8.45 -0.42 7.25
CA LEU A 22 8.74 0.23 8.52
C LEU A 22 9.22 -0.78 9.58
N ALA A 23 8.57 -1.94 9.68
CA ALA A 23 9.00 -3.00 10.59
C ALA A 23 10.40 -3.53 10.26
N ALA A 24 10.75 -3.66 8.97
CA ALA A 24 12.06 -4.14 8.53
C ALA A 24 13.19 -3.22 9.01
N ARG A 25 13.03 -1.89 8.84
CA ARG A 25 14.04 -0.88 9.22
C ARG A 25 14.12 -0.60 10.72
N SER A 26 13.10 -1.00 11.48
CA SER A 26 13.06 -0.80 12.93
C SER A 26 13.76 -1.93 13.67
N PRO A 27 14.84 -1.65 14.43
CA PRO A 27 15.46 -2.65 15.31
C PRO A 27 14.58 -3.03 16.50
N LEU A 28 13.71 -2.13 16.96
CA LEU A 28 12.83 -2.34 18.10
C LEU A 28 11.43 -1.81 17.78
N ILE A 29 10.42 -2.63 18.04
CA ILE A 29 9.01 -2.30 17.89
C ILE A 29 8.31 -2.68 19.19
N VAL A 30 7.62 -1.72 19.78
CA VAL A 30 6.87 -1.91 21.03
C VAL A 30 5.48 -1.30 20.90
N ALA A 31 4.51 -1.91 21.55
CA ALA A 31 3.18 -1.36 21.72
C ALA A 31 2.89 -1.11 23.21
N GLY A 32 2.08 -0.11 23.52
CA GLY A 32 1.67 0.15 24.89
C GLY A 32 0.51 1.14 24.95
N LYS A 33 -0.23 1.11 26.06
CA LYS A 33 -1.34 2.04 26.30
C LYS A 33 -0.79 3.40 26.70
N ILE A 34 -1.33 4.46 26.11
CA ILE A 34 -0.98 5.84 26.47
C ILE A 34 -1.51 6.14 27.87
N THR A 35 -0.62 6.35 28.84
CA THR A 35 -0.95 6.67 30.23
C THR A 35 -0.91 8.16 30.52
N HIS A 36 -0.01 8.90 29.85
CA HIS A 36 0.04 10.35 29.91
C HIS A 36 -0.05 10.91 28.48
N TYR A 37 -0.88 11.93 28.30
CA TYR A 37 -1.11 12.58 27.02
C TYR A 37 -1.19 14.09 27.22
N ASN A 38 -0.41 14.83 26.45
CA ASN A 38 -0.47 16.28 26.38
C ASN A 38 -0.49 16.70 24.91
N ARG A 39 -1.42 17.58 24.54
CA ARG A 39 -1.54 18.13 23.19
C ARG A 39 -1.31 19.63 23.25
N VAL A 40 -0.34 20.10 22.48
CA VAL A 40 -0.03 21.52 22.34
C VAL A 40 -0.30 21.94 20.91
N VAL A 41 -1.29 22.82 20.70
CA VAL A 41 -1.60 23.38 19.38
C VAL A 41 -0.50 24.38 19.01
N THR A 42 0.17 24.13 17.89
CA THR A 42 1.29 24.95 17.39
C THR A 42 0.86 25.86 16.24
N SER A 43 -0.24 25.54 15.57
CA SER A 43 -0.83 26.37 14.51
C SER A 43 -2.35 26.21 14.45
N SER A 44 -3.07 27.29 14.15
CA SER A 44 -4.52 27.34 14.02
C SER A 44 -4.95 28.19 12.82
N SER A 45 -6.16 27.98 12.31
CA SER A 45 -6.74 28.82 11.26
C SER A 45 -7.02 30.24 11.77
N ALA A 46 -7.05 31.20 10.85
CA ALA A 46 -7.52 32.55 11.14
C ALA A 46 -9.07 32.56 11.20
N GLY A 47 -9.64 33.31 12.15
CA GLY A 47 -11.09 33.47 12.27
C GLY A 47 -11.55 33.71 13.71
N LEU A 48 -12.87 33.89 13.88
CA LEU A 48 -13.52 34.05 15.18
C LEU A 48 -13.48 32.75 16.00
N GLU A 49 -13.47 31.60 15.33
CA GLU A 49 -13.30 30.27 15.93
C GLU A 49 -12.09 29.58 15.29
N PRO A 50 -10.88 29.70 15.90
CA PRO A 50 -9.67 29.10 15.37
C PRO A 50 -9.76 27.57 15.39
N ILE A 51 -9.56 26.95 14.23
CA ILE A 51 -9.50 25.49 14.08
C ILE A 51 -8.03 25.07 14.21
N PRO A 52 -7.68 24.11 15.08
CA PRO A 52 -6.32 23.59 15.15
C PRO A 52 -5.88 22.99 13.81
N LEU A 53 -4.75 23.46 13.29
CA LEU A 53 -4.17 22.99 12.03
C LEU A 53 -2.99 22.06 12.27
N ILE A 54 -2.13 22.39 13.24
CA ILE A 54 -0.95 21.59 13.60
C ILE A 54 -0.85 21.55 15.12
N TRP A 55 -0.54 20.37 15.66
CA TRP A 55 -0.29 20.20 17.08
C TRP A 55 0.80 19.18 17.33
N THR A 56 1.46 19.31 18.47
CA THR A 56 2.41 18.33 18.97
C THR A 56 1.76 17.55 20.10
N VAL A 57 1.71 16.24 19.95
CA VAL A 57 1.36 15.30 21.02
C VAL A 57 2.64 14.89 21.74
N SER A 58 2.68 15.08 23.05
CA SER A 58 3.68 14.50 23.95
C SER A 58 3.00 13.45 24.81
N ALA A 59 3.50 12.22 24.80
CA ALA A 59 2.83 11.12 25.48
C ALA A 59 3.80 10.12 26.10
N GLN A 60 3.28 9.33 27.04
CA GLN A 60 3.96 8.25 27.72
C GLN A 60 3.17 6.96 27.54
N ILE A 61 3.87 5.86 27.25
CA ILE A 61 3.32 4.50 27.30
C ILE A 61 4.00 3.70 28.40
N GLU A 62 3.20 2.84 29.03
CA GLU A 62 3.62 1.89 30.05
C GLU A 62 3.18 0.47 29.66
N GLN A 63 3.64 -0.53 30.41
CA GLN A 63 3.31 -1.94 30.18
C GLN A 63 3.65 -2.38 28.74
N LEU A 64 4.89 -2.14 28.34
CA LEU A 64 5.33 -2.36 26.97
C LEU A 64 5.15 -3.81 26.54
N HIS A 65 4.43 -4.01 25.45
CA HIS A 65 4.39 -5.25 24.69
C HIS A 65 5.44 -5.18 23.58
N VAL A 66 6.52 -5.94 23.73
CA VAL A 66 7.61 -5.98 22.74
C VAL A 66 7.20 -6.87 21.57
N ILE A 67 7.17 -6.29 20.37
CA ILE A 67 6.81 -6.99 19.13
C ILE A 67 8.07 -7.43 18.37
N LYS A 68 9.14 -6.62 18.41
CA LYS A 68 10.44 -6.91 17.77
C LYS A 68 11.57 -6.41 18.64
N GLY A 69 12.65 -7.16 18.75
CA GLY A 69 13.86 -6.77 19.46
C GLY A 69 13.73 -6.91 20.97
N ALA A 70 14.51 -6.13 21.73
CA ALA A 70 14.49 -6.13 23.18
C ALA A 70 14.38 -4.69 23.71
N ALA A 71 13.41 -4.44 24.60
CA ALA A 71 13.28 -3.18 25.31
C ALA A 71 14.01 -3.26 26.66
N THR A 72 14.83 -2.26 26.97
CA THR A 72 15.54 -2.15 28.25
C THR A 72 14.80 -1.31 29.29
N THR A 73 13.75 -0.59 28.87
CA THR A 73 12.92 0.25 29.73
C THR A 73 11.49 -0.28 29.78
N THR A 74 10.78 0.01 30.87
CA THR A 74 9.36 -0.34 31.05
C THR A 74 8.41 0.81 30.73
N ILE A 75 8.98 2.02 30.56
CA ILE A 75 8.28 3.27 30.24
C ILE A 75 8.98 3.90 29.04
N LEU A 76 8.19 4.41 28.11
CA LEU A 76 8.70 5.19 26.98
C LEU A 76 7.90 6.48 26.83
N THR A 77 8.64 7.56 26.62
CA THR A 77 8.07 8.87 26.28
C THR A 77 8.33 9.18 24.83
N PHE A 78 7.40 9.88 24.19
CA PHE A 78 7.52 10.23 22.79
C PHE A 78 6.79 11.53 22.47
N THR A 79 7.13 12.08 21.32
CA THR A 79 6.48 13.24 20.73
C THR A 79 6.15 12.97 19.27
N ARG A 80 4.94 13.35 18.83
CA ARG A 80 4.49 13.24 17.43
C ARG A 80 3.87 14.57 17.01
N VAL A 81 4.24 15.06 15.84
CA VAL A 81 3.55 16.19 15.19
C VAL A 81 2.41 15.64 14.35
N GLU A 82 1.22 16.19 14.56
CA GLU A 82 -0.01 15.81 13.86
C GLU A 82 -0.61 17.03 13.15
N HIS A 83 -1.34 16.76 12.08
CA HIS A 83 -1.89 17.77 11.19
C HIS A 83 -3.38 17.51 11.00
N SER A 84 -4.16 18.58 10.95
CA SER A 84 -5.56 18.51 10.52
C SER A 84 -5.64 18.02 9.07
N SER A 85 -6.71 17.30 8.74
CA SER A 85 -7.02 16.88 7.36
C SER A 85 -7.20 18.05 6.39
N MET A 86 -7.37 19.27 6.91
CA MET A 86 -7.44 20.51 6.11
C MET A 86 -6.06 21.03 5.65
N VAL A 87 -4.98 20.52 6.24
CA VAL A 87 -3.61 20.92 5.89
C VAL A 87 -3.06 19.93 4.88
N PRO A 88 -2.33 20.38 3.83
CA PRO A 88 -1.62 19.47 2.95
C PRO A 88 -0.75 18.49 3.74
N SER A 89 -0.82 17.21 3.39
CA SER A 89 -0.02 16.17 4.04
C SER A 89 1.47 16.52 3.96
N ASN A 90 2.20 16.25 5.05
CA ASN A 90 3.64 16.42 5.06
C ASN A 90 4.27 15.50 4.00
N PRO A 91 5.00 16.02 3.00
CA PRO A 91 5.59 15.21 1.93
C PRO A 91 6.66 14.22 2.44
N ASP A 92 7.22 14.44 3.62
CA ASP A 92 8.22 13.57 4.23
C ASP A 92 7.62 12.34 4.91
N ILE A 93 6.29 12.32 5.12
CA ILE A 93 5.58 11.21 5.75
C ILE A 93 4.83 10.42 4.68
N PRO A 94 5.06 9.10 4.58
CA PRO A 94 4.32 8.26 3.65
C PRO A 94 2.81 8.35 3.86
N TYR A 95 2.05 8.51 2.78
CA TYR A 95 0.60 8.75 2.82
C TYR A 95 -0.14 7.67 3.61
N TRP A 96 0.27 6.41 3.47
CA TRP A 96 -0.33 5.28 4.19
C TRP A 96 -0.24 5.39 5.73
N GLN A 97 0.70 6.18 6.28
CA GLN A 97 0.76 6.41 7.73
C GLN A 97 -0.41 7.26 8.23
N ALA A 98 -0.97 8.12 7.38
CA ALA A 98 -2.13 8.93 7.71
C ALA A 98 -3.39 8.07 7.88
N ASP A 99 -3.47 6.92 7.22
CA ASP A 99 -4.60 5.98 7.33
C ASP A 99 -4.80 5.43 8.75
N TYR A 100 -3.75 5.49 9.59
CA TYR A 100 -3.84 5.08 10.99
C TYR A 100 -4.48 6.17 11.88
N GLY A 101 -4.46 7.43 11.45
CA GLY A 101 -5.09 8.56 12.15
C GLY A 101 -4.24 9.18 13.27
N ASP A 102 -4.95 9.83 14.19
CA ASP A 102 -4.38 10.63 15.27
C ASP A 102 -4.25 9.82 16.58
N LEU A 103 -3.37 10.28 17.45
CA LEU A 103 -3.23 9.75 18.80
C LEU A 103 -4.30 10.35 19.72
N VAL A 104 -5.08 9.48 20.37
CA VAL A 104 -6.02 9.89 21.43
C VAL A 104 -5.61 9.38 22.81
N PRO A 105 -5.99 10.06 23.91
CA PRO A 105 -5.70 9.61 25.26
C PRO A 105 -6.22 8.18 25.52
N GLY A 106 -5.41 7.37 26.20
CA GLY A 106 -5.82 6.02 26.61
C GLY A 106 -5.83 4.94 25.53
N GLN A 107 -5.54 5.27 24.26
CA GLN A 107 -5.41 4.24 23.23
C GLN A 107 -4.06 3.51 23.31
N THR A 108 -3.92 2.41 22.57
CA THR A 108 -2.63 1.78 22.31
C THR A 108 -1.87 2.53 21.20
N ALA A 109 -0.60 2.84 21.45
CA ALA A 109 0.33 3.34 20.44
C ALA A 109 1.38 2.28 20.14
N VAL A 110 1.81 2.23 18.87
CA VAL A 110 2.92 1.41 18.41
C VAL A 110 4.10 2.32 18.07
N LEU A 111 5.22 2.08 18.72
CA LEU A 111 6.45 2.85 18.57
C LEU A 111 7.46 2.02 17.78
N PHE A 112 7.99 2.63 16.73
CA PHE A 112 9.05 2.10 15.87
C PHE A 112 10.34 2.85 16.20
N LEU A 113 11.24 2.21 16.95
CA LEU A 113 12.43 2.85 17.50
C LEU A 113 13.64 2.70 16.59
N GLN A 114 14.51 3.71 16.57
CA GLN A 114 15.80 3.69 15.89
C GLN A 114 16.96 3.59 16.90
N GLY A 115 17.76 2.54 16.77
CA GLY A 115 18.97 2.32 17.57
C GLY A 115 18.72 2.21 19.08
N SER A 116 19.79 2.37 19.86
CA SER A 116 19.79 2.26 21.33
C SER A 116 19.28 3.51 22.06
N THR A 117 18.97 4.58 21.33
CA THR A 117 18.63 5.89 21.92
C THR A 117 17.25 5.94 22.58
N GLY A 118 16.42 4.91 22.39
CA GLY A 118 15.06 4.85 22.96
C GLY A 118 14.08 5.87 22.36
N LYS A 119 14.50 6.67 21.38
CA LYS A 119 13.61 7.63 20.69
C LYS A 119 12.86 6.93 19.55
N PRO A 120 11.53 7.03 19.49
CA PRO A 120 10.77 6.51 18.37
C PRO A 120 11.00 7.37 17.13
N ALA A 121 11.32 6.73 16.01
CA ALA A 121 11.38 7.38 14.70
C ALA A 121 10.00 7.49 14.07
N THR A 122 9.09 6.57 14.40
CA THR A 122 7.70 6.62 13.95
C THR A 122 6.81 6.14 15.08
N VAL A 123 5.68 6.82 15.27
CA VAL A 123 4.64 6.44 16.22
C VAL A 123 3.33 6.35 15.47
N LEU A 124 2.69 5.19 15.53
CA LEU A 124 1.39 4.95 14.92
C LEU A 124 0.35 4.68 16.01
N PRO A 125 -0.86 5.24 15.88
CA PRO A 125 -1.99 4.79 16.68
C PRO A 125 -2.32 3.34 16.30
N ALA A 126 -2.70 2.52 17.27
CA ALA A 126 -3.12 1.14 16.98
C ALA A 126 -4.58 1.05 16.47
N GLY A 127 -5.29 2.18 16.47
CA GLY A 127 -6.70 2.26 16.07
C GLY A 127 -7.65 1.66 17.11
N GLU A 128 -8.91 1.49 16.70
CA GLU A 128 -9.97 0.91 17.53
C GLU A 128 -9.71 -0.57 17.87
N ASP A 129 -9.15 -1.32 16.92
CA ASP A 129 -8.68 -2.70 17.12
C ASP A 129 -7.16 -2.74 17.22
N ALA A 130 -6.66 -2.34 18.38
CA ALA A 130 -5.23 -2.40 18.68
C ALA A 130 -4.65 -3.82 18.55
N GLY A 131 -5.47 -4.85 18.79
CA GLY A 131 -5.07 -6.24 18.65
C GLY A 131 -4.71 -6.58 17.22
N ALA A 132 -5.52 -6.14 16.25
CA ALA A 132 -5.26 -6.40 14.83
C ALA A 132 -3.91 -5.85 14.35
N LEU A 133 -3.54 -4.62 14.75
CA LEU A 133 -2.26 -4.05 14.34
C LEU A 133 -1.07 -4.77 14.98
N VAL A 134 -1.17 -5.11 16.27
CA VAL A 134 -0.11 -5.84 16.98
C VAL A 134 0.07 -7.23 16.38
N ILE A 135 -1.01 -7.94 16.06
CA ILE A 135 -0.97 -9.25 15.40
C ILE A 135 -0.33 -9.14 14.02
N LEU A 136 -0.76 -8.16 13.20
CA LEU A 136 -0.18 -7.90 11.89
C LEU A 136 1.34 -7.69 11.97
N LEU A 137 1.80 -6.85 12.90
CA LEU A 137 3.22 -6.59 13.08
C LEU A 137 3.97 -7.84 13.58
N GLY A 138 3.39 -8.59 14.52
CA GLY A 138 3.97 -9.85 15.00
C GLY A 138 4.15 -10.86 13.87
N ASP A 139 3.15 -11.01 12.99
CA ASP A 139 3.25 -11.87 11.81
C ASP A 139 4.34 -11.38 10.84
N ILE A 140 4.36 -10.07 10.52
CA ILE A 140 5.38 -9.48 9.65
C ILE A 140 6.78 -9.75 10.20
N VAL A 141 7.01 -9.51 11.49
CA VAL A 141 8.32 -9.71 12.13
C VAL A 141 8.74 -11.18 12.05
N ARG A 142 7.84 -12.10 12.38
CA ARG A 142 8.09 -13.55 12.26
C ARG A 142 8.47 -13.95 10.83
N LEU A 143 7.77 -13.40 9.82
CA LEU A 143 8.04 -13.68 8.41
C LEU A 143 9.36 -13.05 7.92
N GLN A 144 9.74 -11.91 8.48
CA GLN A 144 11.02 -11.25 8.17
C GLN A 144 12.22 -12.02 8.74
N GLU A 145 12.04 -12.78 9.81
CA GLU A 145 13.07 -13.64 10.41
C GLU A 145 13.28 -14.96 9.66
N VAL A 146 12.38 -15.34 8.74
CA VAL A 146 12.53 -16.54 7.91
C VAL A 146 13.74 -16.37 6.98
N PRO A 147 14.75 -17.26 7.04
CA PRO A 147 15.98 -17.08 6.28
C PRO A 147 15.82 -17.45 4.79
N GLY A 148 16.43 -16.62 3.94
CA GLY A 148 16.76 -16.94 2.55
C GLY A 148 15.60 -17.47 1.70
N ALA A 149 15.81 -18.61 1.03
CA ALA A 149 14.92 -19.16 0.02
C ALA A 149 13.51 -19.53 0.54
N GLY A 150 13.33 -19.73 1.85
CA GLY A 150 12.04 -20.03 2.46
C GLY A 150 11.13 -18.80 2.62
N GLN A 151 11.69 -17.59 2.51
CA GLN A 151 10.98 -16.36 2.85
C GLN A 151 9.83 -16.08 1.87
N SER A 152 10.06 -16.17 0.55
CA SER A 152 8.99 -15.97 -0.44
C SER A 152 7.88 -17.01 -0.34
N ALA A 153 8.20 -18.25 0.03
CA ALA A 153 7.18 -19.28 0.26
C ALA A 153 6.31 -18.96 1.47
N ALA A 154 6.93 -18.49 2.57
CA ALA A 154 6.20 -18.07 3.77
C ALA A 154 5.29 -16.85 3.50
N TRP A 155 5.76 -15.87 2.73
CA TRP A 155 4.93 -14.73 2.33
C TRP A 155 3.80 -15.11 1.35
N LEU A 156 4.04 -16.07 0.44
CA LEU A 156 2.99 -16.60 -0.43
C LEU A 156 1.91 -17.34 0.37
N ASP A 157 2.30 -18.10 1.39
CA ASP A 157 1.34 -18.75 2.28
C ASP A 157 0.56 -17.71 3.09
N TYR A 158 1.24 -16.70 3.64
CA TYR A 158 0.59 -15.62 4.39
C TYR A 158 -0.40 -14.82 3.53
N LEU A 159 -0.05 -14.56 2.26
CA LEU A 159 -0.95 -13.92 1.29
C LEU A 159 -2.25 -14.72 1.11
N ARG A 160 -2.18 -16.05 1.09
CA ARG A 160 -3.34 -16.93 0.87
C ARG A 160 -4.18 -17.11 2.13
N THR A 161 -3.55 -17.22 3.29
CA THR A 161 -4.20 -17.64 4.54
C THR A 161 -4.67 -16.46 5.39
N SER A 162 -4.07 -15.28 5.24
CA SER A 162 -4.45 -14.12 6.03
C SER A 162 -5.88 -13.67 5.73
N ARG A 163 -6.57 -13.20 6.79
CA ARG A 163 -7.93 -12.65 6.74
C ARG A 163 -7.95 -11.12 6.67
N SER A 164 -6.80 -10.46 6.85
CA SER A 164 -6.68 -9.01 6.84
C SER A 164 -6.21 -8.53 5.48
N ASP A 165 -6.91 -7.56 4.89
CA ASP A 165 -6.49 -6.95 3.63
C ASP A 165 -5.13 -6.26 3.79
N LYS A 166 -4.87 -5.58 4.92
CA LYS A 166 -3.57 -4.96 5.20
C LYS A 166 -2.43 -5.97 5.27
N ALA A 167 -2.69 -7.16 5.79
CA ALA A 167 -1.72 -8.26 5.78
C ALA A 167 -1.44 -8.75 4.35
N ARG A 168 -2.48 -8.90 3.52
CA ARG A 168 -2.35 -9.30 2.12
C ARG A 168 -1.62 -8.24 1.30
N GLU A 169 -1.94 -6.96 1.48
CA GLU A 169 -1.21 -5.84 0.87
C GLU A 169 0.28 -5.85 1.23
N ALA A 170 0.61 -6.05 2.50
CA ALA A 170 1.99 -6.16 2.98
C ALA A 170 2.70 -7.35 2.32
N ALA A 171 2.05 -8.51 2.27
CA ALA A 171 2.60 -9.70 1.61
C ALA A 171 2.86 -9.45 0.11
N LEU A 172 1.93 -8.81 -0.60
CA LEU A 172 2.09 -8.49 -2.02
C LEU A 172 3.29 -7.57 -2.27
N ARG A 173 3.47 -6.51 -1.47
CA ARG A 173 4.64 -5.64 -1.56
C ARG A 173 5.95 -6.41 -1.38
N VAL A 174 6.03 -7.24 -0.33
CA VAL A 174 7.24 -8.02 -0.04
C VAL A 174 7.53 -9.04 -1.15
N LEU A 175 6.51 -9.75 -1.64
CA LEU A 175 6.68 -10.73 -2.72
C LEU A 175 7.22 -10.10 -4.01
N LEU A 176 6.77 -8.89 -4.34
CA LEU A 176 7.29 -8.12 -5.47
C LEU A 176 8.71 -7.62 -5.23
N GLN A 177 9.02 -7.13 -4.02
CA GLN A 177 10.39 -6.74 -3.65
C GLN A 177 11.36 -7.92 -3.75
N HIS A 178 10.91 -9.13 -3.40
CA HIS A 178 11.67 -10.38 -3.54
C HIS A 178 11.72 -10.91 -4.97
N LYS A 179 11.12 -10.22 -5.95
CA LYS A 179 11.02 -10.64 -7.35
C LYS A 179 10.44 -12.06 -7.49
N THR A 180 9.41 -12.36 -6.70
CA THR A 180 8.76 -13.67 -6.71
C THR A 180 8.28 -14.01 -8.14
N PRO A 181 8.63 -15.20 -8.67
CA PRO A 181 8.24 -15.59 -10.02
C PRO A 181 6.73 -15.52 -10.25
N TRP A 182 6.33 -15.02 -11.41
CA TRP A 182 4.91 -14.86 -11.77
C TRP A 182 4.13 -16.18 -11.70
N ASN A 183 4.75 -17.30 -12.09
CA ASN A 183 4.13 -18.63 -12.02
C ASN A 183 3.74 -19.06 -10.59
N SER A 184 4.38 -18.49 -9.56
CA SER A 184 4.07 -18.74 -8.16
C SER A 184 3.09 -17.71 -7.60
N LEU A 185 3.19 -16.46 -8.05
CA LEU A 185 2.33 -15.36 -7.62
C LEU A 185 0.93 -15.43 -8.24
N ALA A 186 0.82 -15.67 -9.55
CA ALA A 186 -0.44 -15.61 -10.30
C ALA A 186 -1.53 -16.53 -9.72
N PRO A 187 -1.25 -17.82 -9.37
CA PRO A 187 -2.28 -18.66 -8.77
C PRO A 187 -2.81 -18.13 -7.43
N ALA A 188 -1.97 -17.46 -6.64
CA ALA A 188 -2.39 -16.85 -5.38
C ALA A 188 -3.31 -15.65 -5.64
N LEU A 189 -2.95 -14.78 -6.61
CA LEU A 189 -3.78 -13.64 -6.99
C LEU A 189 -5.14 -14.07 -7.56
N GLU A 190 -5.14 -15.07 -8.45
CA GLU A 190 -6.38 -15.61 -9.02
C GLU A 190 -7.30 -16.21 -7.96
N SER A 191 -6.74 -16.90 -6.96
CA SER A 191 -7.51 -17.43 -5.84
C SER A 191 -8.14 -16.31 -5.02
N LEU A 192 -7.39 -15.24 -4.74
CA LEU A 192 -7.88 -14.08 -3.98
C LEU A 192 -8.99 -13.34 -4.74
N LEU A 193 -8.85 -13.14 -6.05
CA LEU A 193 -9.86 -12.44 -6.85
C LEU A 193 -11.14 -13.25 -7.06
N LYS A 194 -11.06 -14.58 -7.01
CA LYS A 194 -12.24 -15.47 -7.05
C LYS A 194 -12.95 -15.57 -5.70
N ASP A 195 -12.27 -15.29 -4.59
CA ASP A 195 -12.86 -15.33 -3.25
C ASP A 195 -13.84 -14.14 -3.06
N PRO A 196 -15.14 -14.39 -2.83
CA PRO A 196 -16.13 -13.34 -2.62
C PRO A 196 -15.89 -12.51 -1.36
N ILE A 197 -15.09 -13.00 -0.40
CA ILE A 197 -14.76 -12.28 0.84
C ILE A 197 -13.71 -11.18 0.58
N THR A 198 -12.90 -11.31 -0.47
CA THR A 198 -11.89 -10.31 -0.84
C THR A 198 -12.55 -8.97 -1.15
N SER A 199 -12.19 -7.94 -0.39
CA SER A 199 -12.78 -6.61 -0.50
C SER A 199 -12.50 -5.94 -1.85
N VAL A 200 -13.34 -4.96 -2.18
CA VAL A 200 -13.16 -4.12 -3.37
C VAL A 200 -11.82 -3.39 -3.34
N ASP A 201 -11.40 -2.90 -2.17
CA ASP A 201 -10.15 -2.16 -2.01
C ASP A 201 -8.93 -3.06 -2.25
N LEU A 202 -8.93 -4.28 -1.70
CA LEU A 202 -7.85 -5.24 -1.96
C LEU A 202 -7.82 -5.69 -3.43
N ARG A 203 -8.98 -5.89 -4.07
CA ARG A 203 -9.05 -6.17 -5.52
C ARG A 203 -8.42 -5.04 -6.34
N GLY A 204 -8.76 -3.79 -6.01
CA GLY A 204 -8.17 -2.60 -6.62
C GLY A 204 -6.65 -2.50 -6.36
N PHE A 205 -6.21 -2.86 -5.16
CA PHE A 205 -4.80 -2.90 -4.80
C PHE A 205 -4.03 -3.97 -5.59
N ILE A 206 -4.56 -5.19 -5.69
CA ILE A 206 -3.96 -6.28 -6.50
C ILE A 206 -3.79 -5.84 -7.96
N PHE A 207 -4.81 -5.21 -8.54
CA PHE A 207 -4.73 -4.72 -9.91
C PHE A 207 -3.65 -3.65 -10.06
N GLY A 208 -3.68 -2.64 -9.18
CA GLY A 208 -2.74 -1.53 -9.22
C GLY A 208 -1.30 -1.95 -8.96
N ILE A 209 -1.05 -2.86 -8.01
CA ILE A 209 0.31 -3.30 -7.68
C ILE A 209 0.93 -4.15 -8.80
N VAL A 210 0.13 -4.90 -9.56
CA VAL A 210 0.61 -5.62 -10.75
C VAL A 210 0.95 -4.64 -11.88
N VAL A 211 0.12 -3.61 -12.11
CA VAL A 211 0.44 -2.52 -13.06
C VAL A 211 1.71 -1.79 -12.64
N PHE A 212 1.86 -1.48 -11.36
CA PHE A 212 3.07 -0.88 -10.80
C PHE A 212 4.30 -1.77 -11.07
N ALA A 213 4.21 -3.07 -10.79
CA ALA A 213 5.31 -4.01 -10.99
C ALA A 213 5.71 -4.15 -12.47
N ILE A 214 4.76 -4.07 -13.40
CA ILE A 214 5.03 -4.08 -14.85
C ILE A 214 5.76 -2.80 -15.26
N THR A 215 5.21 -1.63 -14.87
CA THR A 215 5.72 -0.31 -15.27
C THR A 215 7.07 0.05 -14.67
N HIS A 216 7.47 -0.62 -13.59
CA HIS A 216 8.76 -0.45 -12.91
C HIS A 216 9.68 -1.67 -13.06
N GLU A 217 9.38 -2.56 -14.02
CA GLU A 217 10.22 -3.74 -14.32
C GLU A 217 10.49 -4.65 -13.09
N GLY A 218 9.56 -4.67 -12.15
CA GLY A 218 9.61 -5.51 -10.95
C GLY A 218 9.34 -6.99 -11.24
N LEU A 219 8.80 -7.32 -12.41
CA LEU A 219 8.55 -8.68 -12.88
C LEU A 219 9.53 -9.07 -13.97
N ALA A 220 10.00 -10.32 -13.94
CA ALA A 220 10.86 -10.88 -14.98
C ALA A 220 10.16 -10.86 -16.36
N ALA A 221 10.93 -10.54 -17.40
CA ALA A 221 10.45 -10.63 -18.78
C ALA A 221 10.28 -12.11 -19.22
N PRO A 222 9.35 -12.40 -20.16
CA PRO A 222 8.38 -11.49 -20.76
C PRO A 222 7.18 -11.20 -19.84
N GLN A 223 6.68 -9.96 -19.86
CA GLN A 223 5.59 -9.49 -18.99
C GLN A 223 4.19 -9.66 -19.59
N THR A 224 4.05 -10.45 -20.67
CA THR A 224 2.77 -10.66 -21.36
C THR A 224 1.73 -11.37 -20.51
N ASP A 225 2.13 -12.33 -19.67
CA ASP A 225 1.20 -13.08 -18.81
C ASP A 225 0.60 -12.24 -17.68
N PRO A 226 1.37 -11.41 -16.96
CA PRO A 226 0.83 -10.38 -16.07
C PRO A 226 -0.18 -9.44 -16.76
N VAL A 227 0.09 -9.01 -17.99
CA VAL A 227 -0.85 -8.16 -18.75
C VAL A 227 -2.12 -8.91 -19.11
N ARG A 228 -2.03 -10.17 -19.55
CA ARG A 228 -3.21 -11.02 -19.82
C ARG A 228 -4.08 -11.18 -18.58
N PHE A 229 -3.46 -11.38 -17.42
CA PHE A 229 -4.16 -11.41 -16.14
C PHE A 229 -4.94 -10.12 -15.92
N LEU A 230 -4.30 -8.95 -15.98
CA LEU A 230 -4.98 -7.65 -15.82
C LEU A 230 -6.14 -7.47 -16.81
N CYS A 231 -5.93 -7.81 -18.08
CA CYS A 231 -6.94 -7.70 -19.12
C CYS A 231 -8.17 -8.57 -18.82
N ARG A 232 -7.96 -9.82 -18.40
CA ARG A 232 -9.04 -10.74 -18.05
C ARG A 232 -9.83 -10.25 -16.84
N GLU A 233 -9.16 -9.82 -15.79
CA GLU A 233 -9.83 -9.31 -14.59
C GLU A 233 -10.62 -8.02 -14.90
N PHE A 234 -10.08 -7.14 -15.74
CA PHE A 234 -10.78 -5.93 -16.20
C PHE A 234 -12.06 -6.22 -16.99
N VAL A 235 -12.00 -7.17 -17.92
CA VAL A 235 -13.18 -7.56 -18.71
C VAL A 235 -14.24 -8.22 -17.83
N ALA A 236 -13.81 -9.00 -16.83
CA ALA A 236 -14.71 -9.73 -15.93
C ALA A 236 -15.30 -8.86 -14.79
N GLU A 237 -14.69 -7.73 -14.44
CA GLU A 237 -15.15 -6.84 -13.37
C GLU A 237 -16.59 -6.39 -13.62
N GLN A 238 -17.45 -6.35 -12.62
CA GLN A 238 -18.84 -5.90 -12.78
C GLN A 238 -19.13 -4.64 -11.98
N ASN A 239 -18.30 -4.33 -10.99
CA ASN A 239 -18.43 -3.12 -10.19
C ASN A 239 -17.99 -1.88 -11.02
N PRO A 240 -18.86 -0.89 -11.22
CA PRO A 240 -18.53 0.31 -12.00
C PRO A 240 -17.35 1.11 -11.42
N ARG A 241 -17.25 1.21 -10.09
CA ARG A 241 -16.19 1.95 -9.41
C ARG A 241 -14.84 1.26 -9.58
N SER A 242 -14.80 -0.07 -9.39
CA SER A 242 -13.61 -0.88 -9.65
C SER A 242 -13.20 -0.81 -11.12
N SER A 243 -14.18 -0.89 -12.04
CA SER A 243 -13.94 -0.80 -13.48
C SER A 243 -13.27 0.52 -13.85
N LEU A 244 -13.73 1.65 -13.26
CA LEU A 244 -13.13 2.96 -13.51
C LEU A 244 -11.69 3.02 -13.00
N GLN A 245 -11.43 2.52 -11.79
CA GLN A 245 -10.07 2.46 -11.25
C GLN A 245 -9.14 1.61 -12.12
N GLN A 246 -9.59 0.43 -12.54
CA GLN A 246 -8.84 -0.47 -13.41
C GLN A 246 -8.59 0.14 -14.80
N LEU A 247 -9.57 0.86 -15.37
CA LEU A 247 -9.41 1.59 -16.63
C LEU A 247 -8.33 2.66 -16.53
N LEU A 248 -8.30 3.43 -15.44
CA LEU A 248 -7.26 4.43 -15.19
C LEU A 248 -5.87 3.77 -15.07
N GLN A 249 -5.78 2.61 -14.43
CA GLN A 249 -4.55 1.82 -14.32
C GLN A 249 -4.10 1.26 -15.69
N LEU A 250 -5.03 0.76 -16.52
CA LEU A 250 -4.72 0.33 -17.89
C LEU A 250 -4.30 1.49 -18.80
N LYS A 251 -4.83 2.69 -18.59
CA LYS A 251 -4.38 3.92 -19.28
C LYS A 251 -2.91 4.25 -18.94
N LEU A 252 -2.47 4.03 -17.70
CA LEU A 252 -1.06 4.15 -17.33
C LEU A 252 -0.21 3.10 -18.05
N LEU A 253 -0.68 1.86 -18.12
CA LEU A 253 0.00 0.79 -18.84
C LEU A 253 0.13 1.08 -20.34
N LEU A 254 -0.92 1.60 -20.99
CA LEU A 254 -0.85 2.05 -22.39
C LEU A 254 0.17 3.17 -22.59
N ARG A 255 0.25 4.11 -21.64
CA ARG A 255 1.25 5.18 -21.69
C ARG A 255 2.66 4.60 -21.59
N TYR A 256 2.88 3.65 -20.69
CA TYR A 256 4.16 2.96 -20.52
C TYR A 256 4.57 2.17 -21.77
N THR A 257 3.64 1.45 -22.40
CA THR A 257 3.94 0.69 -23.64
C THR A 257 4.16 1.60 -24.85
N GLY A 258 3.59 2.81 -24.84
CA GLY A 258 3.69 3.78 -25.93
C GLY A 258 4.95 4.68 -25.92
N GLN A 259 5.76 4.68 -24.86
CA GLN A 259 6.99 5.50 -24.77
C GLN A 259 8.14 4.92 -25.61
N SER A 260 8.99 5.79 -26.17
CA SER A 260 9.71 5.57 -27.44
C SER A 260 10.96 4.69 -27.42
N GLU A 261 11.55 4.36 -26.26
CA GLU A 261 12.83 3.64 -26.23
C GLU A 261 12.67 2.12 -26.41
N GLU A 262 11.57 1.52 -25.95
CA GLU A 262 11.32 0.07 -26.00
C GLU A 262 9.96 -0.30 -26.60
N ARG A 263 9.34 0.63 -27.34
CA ARG A 263 7.98 0.46 -27.86
C ARG A 263 7.79 -0.84 -28.65
N GLN A 264 8.79 -1.23 -29.45
CA GLN A 264 8.69 -2.45 -30.26
C GLN A 264 8.57 -3.72 -29.40
N GLU A 265 9.32 -3.80 -28.30
CA GLU A 265 9.30 -4.93 -27.37
C GLU A 265 7.99 -4.97 -26.55
N ARG A 266 7.41 -3.80 -26.29
CA ARG A 266 6.18 -3.63 -25.50
C ARG A 266 4.90 -3.70 -26.36
N LEU A 267 5.01 -3.71 -27.69
CA LEU A 267 3.87 -3.78 -28.61
C LEU A 267 2.93 -4.97 -28.36
N PRO A 268 3.41 -6.19 -28.02
CA PRO A 268 2.51 -7.29 -27.67
C PRO A 268 1.63 -6.99 -26.46
N MET A 269 2.16 -6.28 -25.45
CA MET A 269 1.40 -5.84 -24.28
C MET A 269 0.37 -4.76 -24.65
N GLU A 270 0.77 -3.78 -25.46
CA GLU A 270 -0.13 -2.72 -25.95
C GLU A 270 -1.36 -3.33 -26.66
N LYS A 271 -1.14 -4.32 -27.53
CA LYS A 271 -2.21 -5.02 -28.26
C LYS A 271 -3.20 -5.72 -27.32
N LEU A 272 -2.71 -6.41 -26.28
CA LEU A 272 -3.57 -7.08 -25.30
C LEU A 272 -4.46 -6.09 -24.56
N VAL A 273 -3.89 -4.94 -24.15
CA VAL A 273 -4.66 -3.90 -23.44
C VAL A 273 -5.71 -3.28 -24.36
N ILE A 274 -5.37 -2.96 -25.61
CA ILE A 274 -6.33 -2.45 -26.59
C ILE A 274 -7.47 -3.45 -26.83
N GLU A 275 -7.16 -4.73 -26.96
CA GLU A 275 -8.16 -5.78 -27.14
C GLU A 275 -9.13 -5.84 -25.95
N ALA A 276 -8.62 -5.84 -24.72
CA ALA A 276 -9.44 -5.85 -23.51
C ALA A 276 -10.34 -4.61 -23.40
N LEU A 277 -9.82 -3.43 -23.77
CA LEU A 277 -10.58 -2.19 -23.80
C LEU A 277 -11.74 -2.27 -24.81
N ASN A 278 -11.50 -2.81 -26.00
CA ASN A 278 -12.51 -2.99 -27.04
C ASN A 278 -13.57 -4.02 -26.63
N GLN A 279 -13.16 -5.15 -26.05
CA GLN A 279 -14.08 -6.16 -25.53
C GLN A 279 -15.02 -5.55 -24.49
N ARG A 280 -14.48 -4.78 -23.54
CA ARG A 280 -15.27 -4.11 -22.51
C ARG A 280 -16.17 -3.00 -23.08
N ALA A 281 -15.71 -2.24 -24.05
CA ALA A 281 -16.52 -1.21 -24.72
C ALA A 281 -17.73 -1.79 -25.48
N ALA A 282 -17.64 -3.04 -25.94
CA ALA A 282 -18.73 -3.75 -26.59
C ALA A 282 -19.84 -4.20 -25.60
N MET A 283 -19.56 -4.28 -24.30
CA MET A 283 -20.51 -4.73 -23.26
C MET A 283 -21.50 -3.64 -22.81
N LYS A 284 -21.90 -2.72 -23.71
CA LYS A 284 -22.78 -1.57 -23.43
C LYS A 284 -24.07 -1.95 -22.67
N PRO A 285 -24.68 -1.03 -21.89
CA PRO A 285 -24.28 0.37 -21.70
C PRO A 285 -23.18 0.56 -20.65
N LEU A 286 -22.31 1.55 -20.87
CA LEU A 286 -21.27 1.93 -19.91
C LEU A 286 -21.75 3.13 -19.05
N PRO A 287 -21.39 3.19 -17.76
CA PRO A 287 -21.47 4.40 -16.95
C PRO A 287 -20.82 5.62 -17.64
N ALA A 288 -21.39 6.81 -17.46
CA ALA A 288 -20.93 8.04 -18.12
C ALA A 288 -19.46 8.38 -17.83
N GLU A 289 -18.99 8.10 -16.61
CA GLU A 289 -17.60 8.32 -16.21
C GLU A 289 -16.64 7.42 -17.00
N LEU A 290 -17.04 6.17 -17.27
CA LEU A 290 -16.27 5.26 -18.11
C LEU A 290 -16.28 5.74 -19.57
N GLU A 291 -17.43 6.17 -20.09
CA GLU A 291 -17.52 6.68 -21.46
C GLU A 291 -16.59 7.87 -21.70
N GLU A 292 -16.49 8.80 -20.75
CA GLU A 292 -15.56 9.93 -20.82
C GLU A 292 -14.09 9.46 -20.84
N GLN A 293 -13.73 8.50 -19.98
CA GLN A 293 -12.37 7.95 -20.00
C GLN A 293 -12.05 7.23 -21.32
N TYR A 294 -13.01 6.46 -21.87
CA TYR A 294 -12.87 5.84 -23.18
C TYR A 294 -12.67 6.89 -24.29
N ARG A 295 -13.43 8.00 -24.26
CA ARG A 295 -13.27 9.10 -25.22
C ARG A 295 -11.84 9.66 -25.20
N GLN A 296 -11.29 9.89 -24.01
CA GLN A 296 -9.91 10.37 -23.85
C GLN A 296 -8.87 9.37 -24.35
N ILE A 297 -9.08 8.07 -24.06
CA ILE A 297 -8.19 6.99 -24.52
C ILE A 297 -8.20 6.93 -26.06
N ARG A 298 -9.38 6.95 -26.69
CA ARG A 298 -9.52 6.90 -28.16
C ARG A 298 -8.85 8.06 -28.88
N ALA A 299 -8.85 9.25 -28.26
CA ALA A 299 -8.14 10.41 -28.79
C ALA A 299 -6.61 10.20 -28.86
N THR A 300 -6.05 9.39 -27.96
CA THR A 300 -4.60 9.11 -27.91
C THR A 300 -4.23 7.79 -28.59
N TYR A 301 -5.13 6.80 -28.55
CA TYR A 301 -4.96 5.44 -29.07
C TYR A 301 -6.12 5.12 -30.03
N PRO A 302 -6.00 5.48 -31.32
CA PRO A 302 -7.08 5.33 -32.29
C PRO A 302 -7.55 3.89 -32.54
N ALA A 303 -6.74 2.88 -32.17
CA ALA A 303 -7.09 1.47 -32.30
C ALA A 303 -8.12 0.99 -31.25
N VAL A 304 -8.48 1.84 -30.28
CA VAL A 304 -9.58 1.60 -29.34
C VAL A 304 -10.89 2.09 -29.97
N HIS A 305 -11.94 1.27 -29.99
CA HIS A 305 -13.21 1.53 -30.67
C HIS A 305 -14.44 1.23 -29.82
#